data_AF-A0A1F2QSR5-F1
#
_entry.id   AF-A0A1F2QSR5-F1
#
_cell.length_a   1.000
_cell.length_b   1.000
_cell.length_c   1.000
_cell.angle_alpha   90.00
_cell.angle_beta   90.00
_cell.angle_gamma   90.00
#
_symmetry.space_group_name_H-M   'P 1'
#
loop_
_entity.id
_entity.type
_entity.pdbx_description
1 polymer ?
#
loop_
_entity_poly.entity_id
_entity_poly.type
_entity_poly.pdbx_seq_one_letter_code
_entity_poly.pdbx_strand_id
1 'polypeptide(L)'
;MHKAGKWEKCRSGFQFGSRFPGSPLQTLVYDLLPDERLGDVENLGDFAGMVLFDQWTCNTNGRQVIFVAHAPPRRGYRVQMIDQGFCLNAGEWNFPDSPLRGLYHRHRVYAGIRGWADFEPWLTRLESLSPAALDQAAAGLPPEWYNADTEAMDRLLEQLDRRRQRIRELIAAAKNSSRQPFPNWS
;
A
#
# COMPACT_ATOMS: atom_id res chain seq x y z
N MET A 1 20.66 -9.90 -14.66
CA MET A 1 19.81 -8.71 -14.41
C MET A 1 20.66 -7.47 -14.56
N HIS A 2 20.18 -6.40 -15.21
CA HIS A 2 20.99 -5.20 -15.45
C HIS A 2 20.91 -4.27 -14.22
N LYS A 3 21.92 -4.32 -13.35
CA LYS A 3 22.17 -3.30 -12.32
C LYS A 3 23.45 -2.56 -12.70
N ALA A 4 23.38 -1.24 -12.82
CA ALA A 4 24.54 -0.35 -13.04
C ALA A 4 25.47 -0.71 -14.22
N GLY A 5 24.94 -1.15 -15.37
CA GLY A 5 25.76 -1.37 -16.57
C GLY A 5 26.54 -2.68 -16.60
N LYS A 6 26.43 -3.53 -15.57
CA LYS A 6 27.09 -4.85 -15.52
C LYS A 6 26.07 -5.97 -15.65
N TRP A 7 26.41 -6.95 -16.48
CA TRP A 7 25.63 -8.17 -16.64
C TRP A 7 25.97 -9.14 -15.53
N GLU A 8 25.05 -9.33 -14.59
CA GLU A 8 25.14 -10.39 -13.61
C GLU A 8 24.22 -11.55 -13.99
N LYS A 9 24.74 -12.79 -13.89
CA LYS A 9 23.94 -14.01 -14.00
C LYS A 9 22.89 -14.01 -12.88
N CYS A 10 21.63 -14.20 -13.23
CA CYS A 10 20.58 -14.41 -12.22
C CYS A 10 20.95 -15.65 -11.40
N ARG A 11 21.11 -15.47 -10.09
CA ARG A 11 21.35 -16.58 -9.17
C ARG A 11 20.03 -17.27 -8.85
N SER A 12 20.06 -18.60 -8.74
CA SER A 12 18.94 -19.37 -8.19
C SER A 12 18.68 -18.95 -6.75
N GLY A 13 17.42 -18.83 -6.36
CA GLY A 13 17.00 -18.44 -5.03
C GLY A 13 15.52 -18.07 -4.99
N PHE A 14 15.01 -17.70 -3.82
CA PHE A 14 13.68 -17.12 -3.70
C PHE A 14 13.66 -15.72 -4.33
N GLN A 15 13.02 -15.62 -5.49
CA GLN A 15 12.84 -14.38 -6.24
C GLN A 15 11.39 -13.93 -6.15
N PHE A 16 11.15 -12.62 -6.13
CA PHE A 16 9.81 -12.09 -6.25
C PHE A 16 9.34 -12.21 -7.71
N GLY A 17 8.24 -12.93 -7.93
CA GLY A 17 7.61 -13.06 -9.23
C GLY A 17 6.40 -12.14 -9.35
N SER A 18 6.25 -11.44 -10.48
CA SER A 18 5.02 -10.73 -10.80
C SER A 18 3.99 -11.69 -11.41
N ARG A 19 2.75 -11.69 -10.91
CA ARG A 19 1.63 -12.42 -11.53
C ARG A 19 0.68 -11.44 -12.20
N PHE A 20 0.42 -11.64 -13.49
CA PHE A 20 -0.58 -10.87 -14.21
C PHE A 20 -1.99 -11.18 -13.65
N PRO A 21 -2.89 -10.18 -13.49
CA PRO A 21 -4.22 -10.43 -12.99
C PRO A 21 -5.07 -11.14 -14.06
N GLY A 22 -5.07 -12.47 -14.05
CA GLY A 22 -5.86 -13.29 -15.00
C GLY A 22 -5.10 -13.66 -16.28
N SER A 23 -5.84 -13.89 -17.36
CA SER A 23 -5.26 -14.23 -18.67
C SER A 23 -4.87 -12.95 -19.43
N PRO A 24 -3.60 -12.75 -19.83
CA PRO A 24 -3.15 -11.55 -20.54
C PRO A 24 -3.89 -11.26 -21.84
N LEU A 25 -4.42 -12.30 -22.51
CA LEU A 25 -5.13 -12.15 -23.79
C LEU A 25 -6.60 -11.76 -23.62
N GLN A 26 -7.16 -11.90 -22.42
CA GLN A 26 -8.60 -11.73 -22.17
C GLN A 26 -8.89 -10.65 -21.13
N THR A 27 -7.92 -10.34 -20.27
CA THR A 27 -8.13 -9.43 -19.15
C THR A 27 -7.61 -8.06 -19.49
N LEU A 28 -8.52 -7.08 -19.55
CA LEU A 28 -8.16 -5.69 -19.73
C LEU A 28 -7.73 -5.08 -18.39
N VAL A 29 -6.53 -4.52 -18.38
CA VAL A 29 -5.91 -3.88 -17.22
C VAL A 29 -5.56 -2.45 -17.59
N TYR A 30 -5.85 -1.52 -16.68
CA TYR A 30 -5.55 -0.11 -16.84
C TYR A 30 -4.73 0.37 -15.65
N ASP A 31 -3.69 1.15 -15.90
CA ASP A 31 -2.91 1.77 -14.84
C ASP A 31 -3.62 2.99 -14.24
N LEU A 32 -4.52 3.61 -15.02
CA LEU A 32 -5.26 4.81 -14.68
C LEU A 32 -6.69 4.73 -15.21
N LEU A 33 -7.63 5.24 -14.42
CA LEU A 33 -8.99 5.53 -14.86
C LEU A 33 -9.27 7.03 -14.73
N PRO A 34 -10.06 7.62 -15.65
CA PRO A 34 -10.57 8.97 -15.47
C PRO A 34 -11.60 8.98 -14.33
N ASP A 35 -11.82 10.16 -13.75
CA ASP A 35 -12.64 10.33 -12.55
C ASP A 35 -14.07 9.78 -12.72
N GLU A 36 -14.66 9.95 -13.90
CA GLU A 36 -16.00 9.47 -14.23
C GLU A 36 -16.10 7.94 -14.09
N ARG A 37 -15.01 7.21 -14.35
CA ARG A 37 -14.96 5.75 -14.30
C ARG A 37 -14.52 5.20 -12.95
N LEU A 38 -13.94 6.03 -12.07
CA LEU A 38 -13.62 5.62 -10.70
C LEU A 38 -14.88 5.24 -9.90
N GLY A 39 -16.04 5.79 -10.26
CA GLY A 39 -17.34 5.40 -9.67
C GLY A 39 -17.78 3.98 -10.02
N ASP A 40 -17.20 3.37 -11.07
CA ASP A 40 -17.51 2.00 -11.51
C ASP A 40 -16.59 0.96 -10.85
N VAL A 41 -15.74 1.36 -9.90
CA VAL A 41 -14.80 0.46 -9.22
C VAL A 41 -15.50 -0.19 -8.02
N GLU A 42 -15.67 -1.50 -8.05
CA GLU A 42 -16.49 -2.24 -7.07
C GLU A 42 -15.96 -2.15 -5.64
N ASN A 43 -14.63 -2.07 -5.48
CA ASN A 43 -13.94 -2.07 -4.20
C ASN A 43 -13.22 -0.73 -3.96
N LEU A 44 -13.81 0.39 -4.41
CA LEU A 44 -13.23 1.72 -4.23
C LEU A 44 -12.96 2.05 -2.74
N GLY A 45 -13.78 1.51 -1.82
CA GLY A 45 -13.57 1.64 -0.38
C GLY A 45 -12.25 1.07 0.14
N ASP A 46 -11.59 0.17 -0.60
CA ASP A 46 -10.29 -0.39 -0.21
C ASP A 46 -9.19 0.69 -0.13
N PHE A 47 -9.36 1.83 -0.82
CA PHE A 47 -8.44 2.97 -0.71
C PHE A 47 -8.37 3.54 0.71
N ALA A 48 -9.44 3.44 1.51
CA ALA A 48 -9.43 3.85 2.91
C ALA A 48 -8.47 2.99 3.75
N GLY A 49 -8.50 1.67 3.54
CA GLY A 49 -7.55 0.75 4.18
C GLY A 49 -6.12 0.94 3.67
N MET A 50 -5.97 1.18 2.37
CA MET A 50 -4.67 1.31 1.75
C MET A 50 -3.95 2.60 2.22
N VAL A 51 -4.65 3.73 2.34
CA VAL A 51 -4.01 4.95 2.86
C VAL A 51 -3.58 4.81 4.32
N LEU A 52 -4.32 4.06 5.15
CA LEU A 52 -3.87 3.71 6.51
C LEU A 52 -2.56 2.93 6.47
N PHE A 53 -2.52 1.87 5.66
CA PHE A 53 -1.33 1.06 5.50
C PHE A 53 -0.14 1.86 4.96
N ASP A 54 -0.38 2.75 4.00
CA ASP A 54 0.63 3.64 3.44
C ASP A 54 1.24 4.58 4.49
N GLN A 55 0.39 5.24 5.28
CA GLN A 55 0.88 6.11 6.36
C GLN A 55 1.61 5.30 7.43
N TRP A 56 1.03 4.17 7.85
CA TRP A 56 1.62 3.30 8.86
C TRP A 56 3.00 2.79 8.46
N THR A 57 3.13 2.27 7.24
CA THR A 57 4.38 1.73 6.71
C THR A 57 5.32 2.80 6.14
N CYS A 58 4.91 4.08 6.09
CA CYS A 58 5.65 5.16 5.42
C CYS A 58 6.02 4.79 3.98
N ASN A 59 5.00 4.53 3.16
CA ASN A 59 5.21 4.45 1.72
C ASN A 59 5.69 5.80 1.20
N THR A 60 6.94 5.83 0.73
CA THR A 60 7.58 7.08 0.35
C THR A 60 7.30 7.54 -1.09
N ASN A 61 6.57 6.72 -1.85
CA ASN A 61 6.08 7.05 -3.18
C ASN A 61 4.57 7.35 -3.18
N GLY A 62 4.00 7.69 -4.33
CA GLY A 62 2.55 7.70 -4.51
C GLY A 62 1.97 6.27 -4.50
N ARG A 63 0.75 6.10 -3.99
CA ARG A 63 0.04 4.83 -4.06
C ARG A 63 -0.15 4.42 -5.52
N GLN A 64 0.31 3.24 -5.89
CA GLN A 64 0.11 2.64 -7.21
C GLN A 64 -0.93 1.53 -7.16
N VAL A 65 -1.70 1.45 -8.24
CA VAL A 65 -2.79 0.49 -8.41
C VAL A 65 -2.88 0.08 -9.87
N ILE A 66 -3.58 -1.01 -10.12
CA ILE A 66 -4.11 -1.35 -11.44
C ILE A 66 -5.62 -1.58 -11.34
N PHE A 67 -6.34 -1.22 -12.39
CA PHE A 67 -7.77 -1.44 -12.51
C PHE A 67 -8.01 -2.57 -13.50
N VAL A 68 -8.59 -3.65 -13.00
CA VAL A 68 -8.90 -4.85 -13.77
C VAL A 68 -10.36 -4.77 -14.18
N ALA A 69 -10.63 -4.70 -15.49
CA ALA A 69 -12.00 -4.70 -15.97
C ALA A 69 -12.64 -6.07 -15.73
N HIS A 70 -13.91 -6.07 -15.35
CA HIS A 70 -14.66 -7.31 -15.29
C HIS A 70 -14.87 -7.90 -16.69
N ALA A 71 -14.85 -9.23 -16.78
CA ALA A 71 -15.23 -9.91 -18.00
C ALA A 71 -16.73 -9.70 -18.28
N PRO A 72 -17.13 -9.50 -19.55
CA PRO A 72 -18.54 -9.43 -19.93
C PRO A 72 -19.33 -10.65 -19.43
N PRO A 73 -20.62 -10.47 -19.06
CA PRO A 73 -21.43 -9.25 -19.18
C PRO A 73 -21.30 -8.27 -18.00
N ARG A 74 -20.52 -8.59 -16.96
CA ARG A 74 -20.32 -7.71 -15.81
C ARG A 74 -19.56 -6.45 -16.25
N ARG A 75 -20.08 -5.28 -15.88
CA ARG A 75 -19.44 -3.99 -16.14
C ARG A 75 -18.67 -3.49 -14.93
N GLY A 76 -17.77 -2.55 -15.14
CA GLY A 76 -16.97 -1.92 -14.09
C GLY A 76 -15.62 -2.59 -13.89
N TYR A 77 -14.99 -2.24 -12.77
CA TYR A 77 -13.59 -2.59 -12.50
C TYR A 77 -13.43 -3.07 -11.06
N ARG A 78 -12.40 -3.89 -10.84
CA ARG A 78 -11.82 -4.12 -9.52
C ARG A 78 -10.44 -3.50 -9.46
N VAL A 79 -10.14 -2.75 -8.40
CA VAL A 79 -8.79 -2.22 -8.17
C VAL A 79 -7.93 -3.26 -7.44
N GLN A 80 -6.67 -3.40 -7.86
CA GLN A 80 -5.64 -4.13 -7.12
C GLN A 80 -4.54 -3.15 -6.70
N MET A 81 -4.21 -3.16 -5.41
CA MET A 81 -3.14 -2.34 -4.84
C MET A 81 -1.81 -3.03 -5.12
N ILE A 82 -0.93 -2.36 -5.86
CA ILE A 82 0.36 -2.91 -6.27
C ILE A 82 1.49 -2.03 -5.79
N ASP A 83 2.71 -2.49 -6.02
CA ASP A 83 3.97 -1.79 -5.75
C ASP A 83 4.07 -1.22 -4.32
N GLN A 84 4.45 -2.10 -3.40
CA GLN A 84 4.77 -1.74 -2.02
C GLN A 84 6.27 -1.52 -1.82
N GLY A 85 7.07 -1.38 -2.89
CA GLY A 85 8.53 -1.36 -2.82
C GLY A 85 9.11 -0.14 -2.11
N PHE A 86 8.31 0.92 -1.94
CA PHE A 86 8.68 2.15 -1.22
C PHE A 86 8.08 2.24 0.18
N CYS A 87 7.32 1.24 0.63
CA CYS A 87 7.01 1.06 2.04
C CYS A 87 8.30 0.89 2.86
N LEU A 88 8.26 1.30 4.13
CA LEU A 88 9.39 1.28 5.07
C LEU A 88 10.57 2.12 4.58
N ASN A 89 10.28 3.16 3.78
CA ASN A 89 11.27 3.91 3.01
C ASN A 89 12.21 2.99 2.19
N ALA A 90 11.61 2.00 1.52
CA ALA A 90 12.31 1.00 0.72
C ALA A 90 13.37 0.23 1.52
N GLY A 91 14.63 0.30 1.12
CA GLY A 91 15.74 -0.41 1.77
C GLY A 91 16.33 0.34 2.97
N GLU A 92 15.86 1.54 3.29
CA GLU A 92 16.42 2.37 4.36
C GLU A 92 15.85 2.02 5.75
N TRP A 93 14.66 1.41 5.79
CA TRP A 93 13.98 0.96 7.02
C TRP A 93 13.90 2.04 8.11
N ASN A 94 13.58 3.24 7.66
CA ASN A 94 13.29 4.38 8.52
C ASN A 94 12.00 5.07 8.04
N PHE A 95 11.52 6.06 8.80
CA PHE A 95 10.18 6.61 8.61
C PHE A 95 10.19 8.14 8.49
N PRO A 96 10.68 8.70 7.36
CA PRO A 96 10.65 10.13 7.07
C PRO A 96 9.22 10.56 6.75
N ASP A 97 8.43 10.73 7.81
CA ASP A 97 7.00 11.02 7.75
C ASP A 97 6.72 12.25 6.88
N SER A 98 5.75 12.10 5.98
CA SER A 98 5.25 13.20 5.16
C SER A 98 3.78 12.97 4.86
N PRO A 99 2.90 13.95 5.16
CA PRO A 99 1.46 13.79 4.99
C PRO A 99 1.01 13.70 3.52
N LEU A 100 1.93 13.95 2.57
CA LEU A 100 1.65 13.95 1.12
C LEU A 100 2.01 12.63 0.43
N ARG A 101 2.79 11.77 1.10
CA ARG A 101 3.27 10.49 0.55
C ARG A 101 2.23 9.39 0.77
N GLY A 102 2.29 8.33 -0.04
CA GLY A 102 1.37 7.20 0.06
C GLY A 102 -0.09 7.52 -0.35
N LEU A 103 -0.36 8.72 -0.85
CA LEU A 103 -1.67 9.09 -1.39
C LEU A 103 -1.79 8.65 -2.85
N TYR A 104 -2.98 8.21 -3.24
CA TYR A 104 -3.32 8.06 -4.64
C TYR A 104 -3.58 9.44 -5.25
N HIS A 105 -3.04 9.67 -6.45
CA HIS A 105 -2.99 10.99 -7.07
C HIS A 105 -4.38 11.60 -7.38
N ARG A 106 -5.42 10.77 -7.58
CA ARG A 106 -6.81 11.24 -7.77
C ARG A 106 -7.59 11.11 -6.48
N HIS A 107 -7.82 12.22 -5.78
CA HIS A 107 -8.52 12.21 -4.50
C HIS A 107 -9.99 11.76 -4.57
N ARG A 108 -10.57 11.65 -5.78
CA ARG A 108 -11.92 11.08 -5.97
C ARG A 108 -12.07 9.69 -5.36
N VAL A 109 -11.00 8.88 -5.29
CA VAL A 109 -11.04 7.56 -4.63
C VAL A 109 -11.36 7.66 -3.13
N TYR A 110 -11.12 8.82 -2.53
CA TYR A 110 -11.36 9.10 -1.12
C TYR A 110 -12.67 9.85 -0.86
N ALA A 111 -13.48 10.12 -1.90
CA ALA A 111 -14.73 10.88 -1.74
C ALA A 111 -15.76 10.18 -0.84
N GLY A 112 -15.64 8.86 -0.64
CA GLY A 112 -16.46 8.09 0.30
C GLY A 112 -16.10 8.31 1.77
N ILE A 113 -14.94 8.88 2.07
CA ILE A 113 -14.45 9.08 3.44
C ILE A 113 -14.98 10.42 3.96
N ARG A 114 -15.94 10.34 4.88
CA ARG A 114 -16.61 11.48 5.54
C ARG A 114 -16.20 11.65 6.99
N GLY A 115 -15.67 10.59 7.60
CA GLY A 115 -15.10 10.63 8.94
C GLY A 115 -14.36 9.34 9.29
N TRP A 116 -14.01 9.19 10.58
CA TRP A 116 -13.28 8.03 11.07
C TRP A 116 -13.99 6.69 10.84
N ALA A 117 -15.32 6.69 10.86
CA ALA A 117 -16.11 5.47 10.65
C ALA A 117 -15.91 4.86 9.25
N ASP A 118 -15.60 5.67 8.24
CA ASP A 118 -15.42 5.19 6.86
C ASP A 118 -14.05 4.51 6.62
N PHE A 119 -13.16 4.54 7.63
CA PHE A 119 -11.95 3.74 7.63
C PHE A 119 -12.15 2.32 8.17
N GLU A 120 -13.32 2.01 8.73
CA GLU A 120 -13.60 0.68 9.22
C GLU A 120 -13.88 -0.31 8.08
N PRO A 121 -13.50 -1.60 8.22
CA PRO A 121 -12.92 -2.23 9.41
C PRO A 121 -11.40 -2.11 9.53
N TRP A 122 -10.75 -1.39 8.61
CA TRP A 122 -9.29 -1.39 8.47
C TRP A 122 -8.59 -0.70 9.63
N LEU A 123 -9.17 0.40 10.12
CA LEU A 123 -8.65 1.13 11.27
C LEU A 123 -8.65 0.23 12.51
N THR A 124 -9.78 -0.41 12.83
CA THR A 124 -9.83 -1.36 13.95
C THR A 124 -8.81 -2.50 13.77
N ARG A 125 -8.73 -3.10 12.58
CA ARG A 125 -7.77 -4.20 12.31
C ARG A 125 -6.32 -3.78 12.55
N LEU A 126 -5.95 -2.59 12.10
CA LEU A 126 -4.62 -2.04 12.30
C LEU A 126 -4.39 -1.71 13.79
N GLU A 127 -5.32 -1.03 14.45
CA GLU A 127 -5.22 -0.70 15.87
C GLU A 127 -5.21 -1.93 16.78
N SER A 128 -5.85 -3.04 16.38
CA SER A 128 -5.85 -4.29 17.12
C SER A 128 -4.71 -5.24 16.75
N LEU A 129 -3.84 -4.88 15.80
CA LEU A 129 -2.75 -5.74 15.36
C LEU A 129 -1.78 -5.97 16.52
N SER A 130 -1.54 -7.24 16.87
CA SER A 130 -0.63 -7.60 17.96
C SER A 130 0.83 -7.56 17.49
N PRO A 131 1.79 -7.28 18.39
CA PRO A 131 3.21 -7.44 18.08
C PRO A 131 3.54 -8.84 17.55
N ALA A 132 2.93 -9.88 18.13
CA ALA A 132 3.10 -11.26 17.68
C ALA A 132 2.67 -11.49 16.22
N ALA A 133 1.71 -10.72 15.69
CA ALA A 133 1.33 -10.82 14.28
C ALA A 133 2.42 -10.24 13.36
N LEU A 134 3.16 -9.22 13.81
CA LEU A 134 4.31 -8.68 13.10
C LEU A 134 5.47 -9.68 13.12
N ASP A 135 5.73 -10.32 14.27
CA ASP A 135 6.75 -11.36 14.40
C ASP A 135 6.44 -12.56 13.48
N GLN A 136 5.17 -13.00 13.43
CA GLN A 136 4.74 -14.07 12.53
C GLN A 136 4.90 -13.70 11.06
N ALA A 137 4.62 -12.45 10.69
CA ALA A 137 4.85 -11.97 9.33
C ALA A 137 6.35 -11.96 8.98
N ALA A 138 7.20 -11.50 9.90
CA ALA A 138 8.65 -11.49 9.72
C ALA A 138 9.25 -12.89 9.64
N ALA A 139 8.75 -13.84 10.43
CA ALA A 139 9.18 -15.24 10.41
C ALA A 139 8.96 -15.94 9.06
N GLY A 140 8.05 -15.43 8.22
CA GLY A 140 7.82 -15.93 6.87
C GLY A 140 8.82 -15.42 5.83
N LEU A 141 9.69 -14.47 6.18
CA LEU A 141 10.64 -13.86 5.24
C LEU A 141 11.94 -14.67 5.17
N PRO A 142 12.46 -14.99 3.97
CA PRO A 142 13.77 -15.61 3.83
C PRO A 142 14.86 -14.73 4.45
N PRO A 143 15.72 -15.26 5.34
CA PRO A 143 16.80 -14.51 5.99
C PRO A 143 17.71 -13.78 4.99
N GLU A 144 17.94 -14.36 3.82
CA GLU A 144 18.80 -13.79 2.79
C GLU A 144 18.25 -12.48 2.21
N TRP A 145 16.94 -12.23 2.33
CA TRP A 145 16.32 -11.00 1.84
C TRP A 145 16.67 -9.77 2.69
N TYR A 146 17.10 -9.98 3.94
CA TYR A 146 17.54 -8.93 4.86
C TYR A 146 18.95 -9.19 5.42
N ASN A 147 19.77 -9.96 4.70
CA ASN A 147 21.14 -10.32 5.09
C ASN A 147 21.25 -11.01 6.46
N ALA A 148 20.17 -11.68 6.91
CA ALA A 148 20.04 -12.27 8.24
C ALA A 148 20.28 -11.27 9.39
N ASP A 149 20.10 -9.97 9.15
CA ASP A 149 20.21 -8.92 10.16
C ASP A 149 18.96 -8.89 11.05
N THR A 150 18.96 -9.75 12.07
CA THR A 150 17.84 -9.90 13.01
C THR A 150 17.64 -8.63 13.84
N GLU A 151 18.71 -7.91 14.19
CA GLU A 151 18.58 -6.68 14.96
C GLU A 151 17.89 -5.56 14.16
N ALA A 152 18.20 -5.43 12.87
CA ALA A 152 17.51 -4.48 12.00
C ALA A 152 16.04 -4.84 11.84
N MET A 153 15.73 -6.14 11.73
CA MET A 153 14.35 -6.63 11.70
C MET A 153 13.62 -6.29 13.00
N ASP A 154 14.17 -6.61 14.17
CA ASP A 154 13.55 -6.33 15.46
C ASP A 154 13.27 -4.82 15.64
N ARG A 155 14.24 -3.97 15.29
CA ARG A 155 14.06 -2.51 15.30
C ARG A 155 12.93 -2.06 14.37
N LEU A 156 12.84 -2.65 13.18
CA LEU A 156 11.78 -2.35 12.22
C LEU A 156 10.40 -2.73 12.78
N LEU A 157 10.25 -3.92 13.36
CA LEU A 157 8.98 -4.39 13.93
C LEU A 157 8.55 -3.54 15.12
N GLU A 158 9.48 -3.18 16.02
CA GLU A 158 9.22 -2.25 17.12
C GLU A 158 8.75 -0.88 16.61
N GLN A 159 9.39 -0.35 15.56
CA GLN A 159 8.99 0.92 14.97
C GLN A 159 7.60 0.83 14.34
N LEU A 160 7.27 -0.25 13.65
CA LEU A 160 5.93 -0.48 13.11
C LEU A 160 4.87 -0.52 14.22
N ASP A 161 5.14 -1.20 15.35
CA ASP A 161 4.19 -1.22 16.48
C ASP A 161 3.99 0.16 17.11
N ARG A 162 5.07 0.93 17.33
CA ARG A 162 4.97 2.31 17.84
C ARG A 162 4.19 3.20 16.87
N ARG A 163 4.40 3.04 15.56
CA ARG A 163 3.71 3.81 14.53
C ARG A 163 2.22 3.45 14.41
N ARG A 164 1.86 2.19 14.61
CA ARG A 164 0.46 1.73 14.65
C ARG A 164 -0.35 2.55 15.66
N GLN A 165 0.21 2.81 16.84
CA GLN A 165 -0.43 3.63 17.88
C GLN A 165 -0.64 5.10 17.46
N ARG A 166 0.13 5.58 16.49
CA ARG A 166 0.05 6.96 15.95
C ARG A 166 -0.79 7.07 14.68
N ILE A 167 -1.45 6.00 14.22
CA ILE A 167 -2.11 6.02 12.91
C ILE A 167 -3.14 7.14 12.74
N ARG A 168 -3.91 7.44 13.81
CA ARG A 168 -4.88 8.54 13.78
C ARG A 168 -4.20 9.90 13.63
N GLU A 169 -3.06 10.11 14.27
CA GLU A 169 -2.24 11.32 14.13
C GLU A 169 -1.73 11.47 12.69
N LEU A 170 -1.20 10.38 12.11
CA LEU A 170 -0.67 10.37 10.75
C LEU A 170 -1.77 10.66 9.70
N ILE A 171 -2.95 10.07 9.85
CA ILE A 171 -4.09 10.33 8.97
C ILE A 171 -4.64 11.75 9.16
N ALA A 172 -4.70 12.26 10.39
CA ALA A 172 -5.09 13.64 10.64
C ALA A 172 -4.11 14.63 9.98
N ALA A 173 -2.80 14.34 9.99
CA ALA A 173 -1.81 15.13 9.29
C ALA A 173 -2.01 15.08 7.76
N ALA A 174 -2.29 13.91 7.19
CA ALA A 174 -2.64 13.75 5.78
C ALA A 174 -3.90 14.55 5.40
N LYS A 175 -4.96 14.44 6.22
CA LYS A 175 -6.21 15.21 6.07
C LYS A 175 -5.95 16.71 6.03
N ASN A 176 -5.18 17.23 6.98
CA ASN A 176 -4.91 18.66 7.14
C ASN A 176 -3.78 19.19 6.24
N SER A 177 -3.23 18.34 5.37
CA SER A 177 -2.20 18.74 4.41
C SER A 177 -2.75 19.67 3.33
N SER A 178 -1.86 20.33 2.60
CA SER A 178 -2.22 21.18 1.47
C SER A 178 -2.98 20.45 0.36
N ARG A 179 -2.92 19.10 0.31
CA ARG A 179 -3.65 18.29 -0.66
C ARG A 179 -5.11 18.05 -0.29
N GLN A 180 -5.48 18.15 0.99
CA GLN A 180 -6.82 17.87 1.49
C GLN A 180 -7.45 16.61 0.83
N PRO A 181 -6.83 15.42 1.00
CA PRO A 181 -7.17 14.24 0.21
C PRO A 181 -8.57 13.69 0.46
N PHE A 182 -9.23 14.07 1.56
CA PHE A 182 -10.57 13.63 1.94
C PHE A 182 -11.58 14.76 1.69
N PRO A 183 -12.11 14.92 0.46
CA PRO A 183 -12.87 16.11 0.07
C PRO A 183 -14.22 16.27 0.80
N ASN A 184 -14.77 15.18 1.34
CA ASN A 184 -16.08 15.15 2.00
C ASN A 184 -15.99 14.92 3.51
N TRP A 185 -14.80 15.07 4.10
CA TRP A 185 -14.63 14.92 5.54
C TRP A 185 -15.29 16.08 6.28
N SER A 186 -16.27 15.79 7.15
CA SER A 186 -16.91 16.78 8.03
C SER A 186 -16.57 16.52 9.49
#